data_AF-A0A534QDC6-F1
#
_entry.id   AF-A0A534QDC6-F1
#
_cell.length_a   1.000
_cell.length_b   1.000
_cell.length_c   1.000
_cell.angle_alpha   90.00
_cell.angle_beta   90.00
_cell.angle_gamma   90.00
#
_symmetry.space_group_name_H-M   'P 1'
#
loop_
_entity.id
_entity.type
_entity.pdbx_description
1 polymer ?
#
loop_
_entity_poly.entity_id
_entity_poly.type
_entity_poly.pdbx_seq_one_letter_code
_entity_poly.pdbx_strand_id
1 'polypeptide(L)'
;MATPRRRPTRPPEIPRRVVASAVPAPLTPRRVEREFRDRIARGALLCCDGSAHARPALLLSRGYVPRFRVDLFDTAYYLSAVRQYEDLRYTVGWVVAAARPGAREQIHARLFYKDVSLIWRAASHFARSAHENWIGKGDARLVRDGAWDVETSHESTTDLPLEVQDAFEQINRAAKLVRYDPYAVERVLRRAPDDRIRAYASFTLPRRRARANPRNLVNGGRPIARFARTGDPESLRFARGFEPDFARGVLEQSDLHSSLYGGTVCRFRILSRNRLIQYLFMAGPHHVWIIPPQATTTELSSFGVRTIDVAVDDDLCVPGWEYHGGSDGLDQIPAGFAGEIHPRDPSRADASPWLERLPVIRAFRRTVLRGRPRAQFVAHRPIC
;
A
#
# COMPACT_ATOMS: atom_id res chain seq x y z
N MET A 1 -10.02 -18.88 -48.01
CA MET A 1 -10.45 -17.61 -47.38
C MET A 1 -9.94 -17.58 -45.95
N ALA A 2 -8.95 -16.74 -45.64
CA ALA A 2 -8.44 -16.59 -44.28
C ALA A 2 -9.47 -15.83 -43.44
N THR A 3 -9.93 -16.42 -42.34
CA THR A 3 -10.83 -15.78 -41.38
C THR A 3 -10.16 -14.49 -40.87
N PRO A 4 -10.79 -13.32 -40.99
CA PRO A 4 -10.16 -12.08 -40.53
C PRO A 4 -9.92 -12.20 -39.03
N ARG A 5 -8.65 -12.17 -38.62
CA ARG A 5 -8.25 -12.11 -37.21
C ARG A 5 -8.90 -10.87 -36.61
N ARG A 6 -9.96 -11.04 -35.82
CA ARG A 6 -10.55 -9.98 -35.00
C ARG A 6 -9.40 -9.34 -34.21
N ARG A 7 -9.12 -8.06 -34.45
CA ARG A 7 -8.19 -7.30 -33.62
C ARG A 7 -8.65 -7.48 -32.16
N PRO A 8 -7.76 -7.88 -31.24
CA PRO A 8 -8.13 -7.95 -29.84
C PRO A 8 -8.68 -6.59 -29.42
N THR A 9 -9.89 -6.60 -28.89
CA THR A 9 -10.53 -5.39 -28.39
C THR A 9 -9.66 -4.82 -27.26
N ARG A 10 -9.27 -3.55 -27.38
CA ARG A 10 -8.50 -2.89 -26.32
C ARG A 10 -9.33 -2.92 -25.02
N PRO A 11 -8.69 -3.12 -23.85
CA PRO A 11 -9.37 -2.97 -22.57
C PRO A 11 -10.06 -1.61 -22.47
N PRO A 12 -11.21 -1.51 -21.78
CA PRO A 12 -11.91 -0.24 -21.61
C PRO A 12 -11.04 0.78 -20.86
N GLU A 13 -11.38 2.06 -21.01
CA GLU A 13 -10.80 3.08 -20.16
C GLU A 13 -11.36 2.95 -18.73
N ILE A 14 -10.49 3.02 -17.74
CA ILE A 14 -10.85 2.89 -16.33
C ILE A 14 -11.37 4.23 -15.83
N PRO A 15 -12.59 4.28 -15.25
CA PRO A 15 -13.13 5.51 -14.67
C PRO A 15 -12.20 6.07 -13.60
N ARG A 16 -12.19 7.40 -13.46
CA ARG A 16 -11.48 8.09 -12.37
C ARG A 16 -12.50 8.71 -11.43
N ARG A 17 -12.29 8.56 -10.13
CA ARG A 17 -13.16 9.13 -9.10
C ARG A 17 -12.31 9.59 -7.91
N VAL A 18 -12.58 10.81 -7.46
CA VAL A 18 -12.14 11.30 -6.16
C VAL A 18 -13.26 11.00 -5.19
N VAL A 19 -12.97 10.22 -4.15
CA VAL A 19 -13.94 9.86 -3.11
C VAL A 19 -13.34 10.12 -1.73
N ALA A 20 -14.20 10.32 -0.74
CA ALA A 20 -13.80 10.36 0.66
C ALA A 20 -13.21 9.01 1.11
N SER A 21 -12.48 9.01 2.22
CA SER A 21 -11.94 7.80 2.83
C SER A 21 -13.09 6.89 3.20
N ALA A 22 -12.93 5.61 2.88
CA ALA A 22 -13.84 4.59 3.32
C ALA A 22 -13.83 4.54 4.85
N VAL A 23 -14.97 4.16 5.42
CA VAL A 23 -15.12 3.88 6.85
C VAL A 23 -15.61 2.44 7.01
N PRO A 24 -15.30 1.77 8.14
CA PRO A 24 -15.91 0.49 8.43
C PRO A 24 -17.44 0.63 8.43
N ALA A 25 -18.13 -0.27 7.74
CA ALA A 25 -19.58 -0.31 7.72
C ALA A 25 -20.11 -0.42 9.17
N PRO A 26 -21.21 0.29 9.52
CA PRO A 26 -21.78 0.29 10.87
C PRO A 26 -22.57 -1.00 11.15
N LEU A 27 -21.94 -2.15 10.92
CA LEU A 27 -22.49 -3.47 11.08
C LEU A 27 -21.84 -4.16 12.27
N THR A 28 -22.63 -4.93 13.01
CA THR A 28 -22.07 -5.79 14.06
C THR A 28 -21.28 -6.94 13.44
N PRO A 29 -20.27 -7.50 14.13
CA PRO A 29 -19.50 -8.62 13.62
C PRO A 29 -20.37 -9.81 13.18
N ARG A 30 -21.46 -10.10 13.91
CA ARG A 30 -22.41 -11.16 13.55
C ARG A 30 -23.13 -10.86 12.23
N ARG A 31 -23.47 -9.60 11.96
CA ARG A 31 -24.13 -9.21 10.71
C ARG A 31 -23.17 -9.27 9.53
N VAL A 32 -21.92 -8.83 9.72
CA VAL A 32 -20.85 -8.97 8.71
C VAL A 32 -20.61 -10.44 8.36
N GLU A 33 -20.47 -11.30 9.38
CA GLU A 33 -20.32 -12.75 9.18
C GLU A 33 -21.51 -13.34 8.42
N ARG A 34 -22.74 -13.00 8.81
CA ARG A 34 -23.95 -13.47 8.12
C ARG A 34 -23.98 -13.05 6.66
N GLU A 35 -23.78 -11.76 6.37
CA GLU A 35 -23.73 -11.26 4.98
C GLU A 35 -22.67 -11.99 4.14
N PHE A 36 -21.51 -12.28 4.74
CA PHE A 36 -20.45 -13.02 4.08
C PHE A 36 -20.83 -14.50 3.82
N ARG A 37 -21.42 -15.18 4.82
CA ARG A 37 -21.89 -16.56 4.66
C ARG A 37 -23.04 -16.67 3.66
N ASP A 38 -23.93 -15.69 3.60
CA ASP A 38 -25.03 -15.66 2.65
C ASP A 38 -24.50 -15.58 1.20
N ARG A 39 -23.38 -14.90 0.95
CA ARG A 39 -22.71 -14.91 -0.36
C ARG A 39 -22.23 -16.30 -0.75
N ILE A 40 -21.60 -17.01 0.18
CA ILE A 40 -21.14 -18.39 -0.02
C ILE A 40 -22.35 -19.31 -0.28
N ALA A 41 -23.42 -19.16 0.51
CA ALA A 41 -24.64 -19.95 0.38
C ALA A 41 -25.34 -19.73 -0.98
N ARG A 42 -25.27 -18.51 -1.53
CA ARG A 42 -25.70 -18.20 -2.92
C ARG A 42 -24.73 -18.66 -4.00
N GLY A 43 -23.68 -19.38 -3.63
CA GLY A 43 -22.75 -20.00 -4.56
C GLY A 43 -21.51 -19.18 -4.85
N ALA A 44 -21.14 -18.14 -4.10
CA ALA A 44 -19.85 -17.49 -4.28
C ALA A 44 -18.68 -18.48 -4.06
N LEU A 45 -17.63 -18.38 -4.87
CA LEU A 45 -16.44 -19.23 -4.76
C LEU A 45 -15.41 -18.57 -3.85
N LEU A 46 -15.00 -19.27 -2.79
CA LEU A 46 -13.85 -18.87 -1.98
C LEU A 46 -12.54 -19.25 -2.70
N CYS A 47 -11.64 -18.29 -2.83
CA CYS A 47 -10.34 -18.45 -3.47
C CYS A 47 -9.21 -18.13 -2.46
N CYS A 48 -8.13 -18.89 -2.47
CA CYS A 48 -6.96 -18.67 -1.62
C CYS A 48 -5.70 -19.14 -2.36
N ASP A 49 -4.56 -18.46 -2.16
CA ASP A 49 -3.31 -18.76 -2.88
C ASP A 49 -2.32 -19.60 -2.06
N GLY A 50 -2.46 -19.63 -0.73
CA GLY A 50 -1.60 -20.39 0.18
C GLY A 50 -1.99 -21.86 0.40
N SER A 51 -1.51 -22.45 1.50
CA SER A 51 -1.74 -23.86 1.81
C SER A 51 -3.23 -24.20 2.02
N ALA A 52 -4.09 -23.21 2.29
CA ALA A 52 -5.53 -23.40 2.39
C ALA A 52 -6.27 -23.42 1.03
N HIS A 53 -5.59 -23.27 -0.12
CA HIS A 53 -6.22 -23.18 -1.46
C HIS A 53 -7.18 -24.34 -1.79
N ALA A 54 -6.88 -25.57 -1.34
CA ALA A 54 -7.73 -26.73 -1.58
C ALA A 54 -9.01 -26.72 -0.74
N ARG A 55 -9.00 -26.05 0.43
CA ARG A 55 -10.12 -25.99 1.38
C ARG A 55 -10.21 -24.60 2.04
N PRO A 56 -10.46 -23.53 1.28
CA PRO A 56 -10.37 -22.15 1.77
C PRO A 56 -11.41 -21.84 2.86
N ALA A 57 -12.54 -22.54 2.87
CA ALA A 57 -13.57 -22.43 3.91
C ALA A 57 -13.05 -22.77 5.32
N LEU A 58 -11.98 -23.58 5.45
CA LEU A 58 -11.35 -23.88 6.74
C LEU A 58 -10.73 -22.64 7.41
N LEU A 59 -10.46 -21.58 6.65
CA LEU A 59 -10.00 -20.32 7.25
C LEU A 59 -11.07 -19.71 8.18
N LEU A 60 -12.36 -19.88 7.84
CA LEU A 60 -13.46 -19.36 8.64
C LEU A 60 -13.54 -20.05 10.01
N SER A 61 -13.42 -21.38 10.03
CA SER A 61 -13.42 -22.16 11.28
C SER A 61 -12.12 -21.97 12.10
N ARG A 62 -11.04 -21.53 11.47
CA ARG A 62 -9.76 -21.20 12.13
C ARG A 62 -9.71 -19.79 12.71
N GLY A 63 -10.83 -19.08 12.75
CA GLY A 63 -10.94 -17.77 13.39
C GLY A 63 -10.57 -16.59 12.49
N TYR A 64 -10.55 -16.79 11.16
CA TYR A 64 -10.46 -15.72 10.14
C TYR A 64 -11.83 -15.34 9.58
N VAL A 65 -12.89 -15.56 10.36
CA VAL A 65 -14.23 -15.11 10.01
C VAL A 65 -14.28 -13.58 9.96
N PRO A 66 -14.93 -13.00 8.93
CA PRO A 66 -15.11 -11.56 8.85
C PRO A 66 -15.82 -10.96 10.06
N ARG A 67 -15.30 -9.84 10.55
CA ARG A 67 -15.87 -9.03 11.62
C ARG A 67 -16.15 -7.60 11.21
N PHE A 68 -15.47 -7.12 10.18
CA PHE A 68 -15.61 -5.79 9.64
C PHE A 68 -15.84 -5.85 8.14
N ARG A 69 -16.54 -4.86 7.61
CA ARG A 69 -16.72 -4.66 6.18
C ARG A 69 -16.28 -3.24 5.84
N VAL A 70 -15.53 -3.08 4.77
CA VAL A 70 -15.15 -1.78 4.19
C VAL A 70 -15.49 -1.86 2.71
N ASP A 71 -16.15 -0.86 2.18
CA ASP A 71 -16.50 -0.80 0.75
C ASP A 71 -15.72 0.33 0.09
N LEU A 72 -15.15 0.06 -1.09
CA LEU A 72 -14.55 1.06 -1.95
C LEU A 72 -14.90 0.75 -3.40
N PHE A 73 -15.52 1.72 -4.08
CA PHE A 73 -16.03 1.55 -5.44
C PHE A 73 -16.98 0.35 -5.53
N ASP A 74 -16.64 -0.63 -6.35
CA ASP A 74 -17.37 -1.88 -6.58
C ASP A 74 -16.69 -3.08 -5.86
N THR A 75 -15.80 -2.80 -4.91
CA THR A 75 -15.04 -3.79 -4.16
C THR A 75 -15.39 -3.73 -2.67
N ALA A 76 -15.71 -4.87 -2.09
CA ALA A 76 -15.92 -5.04 -0.65
C ALA A 76 -14.76 -5.81 -0.02
N TYR A 77 -14.24 -5.28 1.09
CA TYR A 77 -13.25 -5.91 1.95
C TYR A 77 -13.94 -6.42 3.21
N TYR A 78 -14.02 -7.74 3.36
CA TYR A 78 -14.48 -8.38 4.60
C TYR A 78 -13.25 -8.75 5.43
N LEU A 79 -13.06 -8.13 6.59
CA LEU A 79 -11.83 -8.22 7.35
C LEU A 79 -12.04 -8.99 8.64
N SER A 80 -11.13 -9.91 8.97
CA SER A 80 -11.08 -10.56 10.28
C SER A 80 -10.66 -9.58 11.38
N ALA A 81 -10.57 -10.06 12.62
CA ALA A 81 -9.87 -9.31 13.66
C ALA A 81 -8.37 -9.20 13.35
N VAL A 82 -7.76 -8.11 13.81
CA VAL A 82 -6.31 -7.87 13.69
C VAL A 82 -5.53 -8.96 14.43
N ARG A 83 -4.37 -9.30 13.88
CA ARG A 83 -3.42 -10.32 14.33
C ARG A 83 -2.01 -9.75 14.29
N GLN A 84 -1.09 -10.46 14.93
CA GLN A 84 0.33 -10.15 14.86
C GLN A 84 1.17 -11.42 14.71
N TYR A 85 2.31 -11.30 14.06
CA TYR A 85 3.34 -12.33 13.97
C TYR A 85 4.70 -11.65 13.79
N GLU A 86 5.63 -11.90 14.72
CA GLU A 86 6.91 -11.17 14.76
C GLU A 86 6.64 -9.65 14.65
N ASP A 87 7.29 -8.97 13.70
CA ASP A 87 7.15 -7.53 13.45
C ASP A 87 5.98 -7.18 12.53
N LEU A 88 5.18 -8.18 12.13
CA LEU A 88 4.07 -8.02 11.20
C LEU A 88 2.74 -7.86 11.95
N ARG A 89 2.13 -6.68 11.87
CA ARG A 89 0.71 -6.50 12.21
C ARG A 89 -0.15 -6.66 10.97
N TYR A 90 -1.17 -7.50 11.04
CA TYR A 90 -1.95 -7.87 9.86
C TYR A 90 -3.40 -8.24 10.16
N THR A 91 -4.21 -8.35 9.12
CA THR A 91 -5.52 -9.00 9.13
C THR A 91 -5.66 -9.91 7.93
N VAL A 92 -6.34 -11.05 8.11
CA VAL A 92 -6.84 -11.82 6.96
C VAL A 92 -8.10 -11.13 6.47
N GLY A 93 -8.17 -10.88 5.18
CA GLY A 93 -9.30 -10.26 4.54
C GLY A 93 -9.82 -11.06 3.37
N TRP A 94 -11.04 -10.78 2.96
CA TRP A 94 -11.72 -11.41 1.85
C TRP A 94 -12.19 -10.32 0.89
N VAL A 95 -11.55 -10.26 -0.28
CA VAL A 95 -11.82 -9.25 -1.31
C VAL A 95 -12.89 -9.79 -2.24
N VAL A 96 -13.98 -9.04 -2.36
CA VAL A 96 -15.10 -9.34 -3.25
C VAL A 96 -15.22 -8.18 -4.24
N ALA A 97 -14.75 -8.40 -5.46
CA ALA A 97 -14.94 -7.45 -6.56
C ALA A 97 -16.24 -7.76 -7.30
N ALA A 98 -16.83 -6.75 -7.96
CA ALA A 98 -18.01 -6.96 -8.79
C ALA A 98 -17.78 -8.06 -9.84
N ALA A 99 -18.64 -9.07 -9.83
CA ALA A 99 -18.61 -10.11 -10.84
C ALA A 99 -19.02 -9.54 -12.20
N ARG A 100 -18.37 -10.00 -13.27
CA ARG A 100 -18.85 -9.74 -14.63
C ARG A 100 -20.22 -10.38 -14.80
N PRO A 101 -21.11 -9.82 -15.65
CA PRO A 101 -22.38 -10.46 -15.96
C PRO A 101 -22.20 -11.93 -16.36
N GLY A 102 -22.93 -12.83 -15.70
CA GLY A 102 -22.86 -14.27 -15.91
C GLY A 102 -21.64 -14.98 -15.30
N ALA A 103 -20.69 -14.25 -14.70
CA ALA A 103 -19.58 -14.86 -13.98
C ALA A 103 -19.99 -15.16 -12.53
N ARG A 104 -19.50 -16.30 -12.02
CA ARG A 104 -19.63 -16.65 -10.60
C ARG A 104 -18.85 -15.64 -9.74
N GLU A 105 -19.48 -15.14 -8.67
CA GLU A 105 -18.81 -14.28 -7.69
C GLU A 105 -17.60 -15.01 -7.07
N GLN A 106 -16.46 -14.34 -7.01
CA GLN A 106 -15.24 -14.85 -6.38
C GLN A 106 -14.88 -13.99 -5.17
N ILE A 107 -14.48 -14.67 -4.11
CA ILE A 107 -14.11 -14.08 -2.83
C ILE A 107 -12.68 -14.50 -2.53
N HIS A 108 -11.74 -13.57 -2.62
CA HIS A 108 -10.32 -13.87 -2.51
C HIS A 108 -9.80 -13.62 -1.10
N ALA A 109 -9.30 -14.66 -0.44
CA ALA A 109 -8.55 -14.53 0.80
C ALA A 109 -7.22 -13.82 0.55
N ARG A 110 -6.95 -12.78 1.31
CA ARG A 110 -5.74 -11.93 1.24
C ARG A 110 -5.21 -11.66 2.64
N LEU A 111 -3.91 -11.43 2.72
CA LEU A 111 -3.28 -10.98 3.95
C LEU A 111 -2.94 -9.51 3.78
N PHE A 112 -3.58 -8.67 4.58
CA PHE A 112 -3.32 -7.24 4.62
C PHE A 112 -2.45 -6.94 5.81
N TYR A 113 -1.31 -6.29 5.60
CA TYR A 113 -0.34 -6.03 6.65
C TYR A 113 0.08 -4.57 6.65
N LYS A 114 0.62 -4.13 7.78
CA LYS A 114 1.19 -2.81 7.95
C LYS A 114 2.67 -2.96 8.27
N ASP A 115 3.50 -2.20 7.56
CA ASP A 115 4.94 -2.15 7.78
C ASP A 115 5.37 -0.81 8.43
N VAL A 116 6.67 -0.60 8.49
CA VAL A 116 7.33 0.60 9.04
C VAL A 116 7.04 1.89 8.26
N SER A 117 6.62 1.80 7.00
CA SER A 117 6.17 2.96 6.21
C SER A 117 4.77 3.43 6.66
N LEU A 118 4.14 2.69 7.57
CA LEU A 118 2.85 2.97 8.21
C LEU A 118 1.66 2.91 7.25
N ILE A 119 1.82 2.29 6.08
CA ILE A 119 0.74 2.02 5.13
C ILE A 119 0.28 0.57 5.20
N TRP A 120 -1.02 0.34 5.00
CA TRP A 120 -1.57 -0.99 4.80
C TRP A 120 -1.34 -1.47 3.37
N ARG A 121 -0.83 -2.68 3.24
CA ARG A 121 -0.46 -3.34 1.99
C ARG A 121 -1.15 -4.68 1.86
N ALA A 122 -1.30 -5.17 0.64
CA ALA A 122 -1.79 -6.50 0.33
C ALA A 122 -0.61 -7.41 -0.06
N ALA A 123 -0.28 -8.38 0.79
CA ALA A 123 0.80 -9.31 0.50
C ALA A 123 0.46 -10.18 -0.72
N SER A 124 1.36 -10.20 -1.69
CA SER A 124 1.24 -10.98 -2.92
C SER A 124 1.72 -12.42 -2.75
N HIS A 125 2.79 -12.63 -1.97
CA HIS A 125 3.45 -13.91 -1.67
C HIS A 125 4.48 -13.72 -0.55
N PHE A 126 5.15 -14.79 -0.10
CA PHE A 126 6.20 -14.73 0.91
C PHE A 126 7.33 -15.73 0.62
N ALA A 127 8.53 -15.48 1.16
CA ALA A 127 9.59 -16.48 1.25
C ALA A 127 10.10 -16.55 2.70
N ARG A 128 10.34 -17.78 3.15
CA ARG A 128 10.90 -18.12 4.46
C ARG A 128 11.83 -19.30 4.29
N SER A 129 13.11 -19.12 4.56
CA SER A 129 14.15 -20.14 4.52
C SER A 129 15.27 -19.77 5.50
N ALA A 130 16.39 -20.52 5.46
CA ALA A 130 17.60 -20.15 6.19
C ALA A 130 18.30 -18.89 5.62
N HIS A 131 17.92 -18.46 4.42
CA HIS A 131 18.56 -17.36 3.68
C HIS A 131 17.63 -16.17 3.43
N GLU A 132 16.32 -16.38 3.47
CA GLU A 132 15.33 -15.36 3.12
C GLU A 132 14.19 -15.31 4.14
N ASN A 133 13.79 -14.10 4.54
CA ASN A 133 12.58 -13.86 5.33
C ASN A 133 11.91 -12.56 4.88
N TRP A 134 10.93 -12.66 3.98
CA TRP A 134 10.17 -11.50 3.51
C TRP A 134 8.74 -11.84 3.10
N ILE A 135 7.92 -10.81 3.01
CA ILE A 135 6.52 -10.88 2.62
C ILE A 135 6.21 -9.74 1.65
N GLY A 136 5.39 -10.01 0.64
CA GLY A 136 4.71 -8.96 -0.10
C GLY A 136 5.50 -8.26 -1.21
N LYS A 137 6.47 -8.91 -1.86
CA LYS A 137 7.12 -8.34 -3.05
C LYS A 137 6.09 -7.97 -4.14
N GLY A 138 6.17 -6.74 -4.67
CA GLY A 138 5.24 -6.21 -5.66
C GLY A 138 5.47 -6.69 -7.09
N ASP A 139 4.98 -5.93 -8.08
CA ASP A 139 5.43 -6.05 -9.47
C ASP A 139 6.95 -5.79 -9.54
N ALA A 140 7.61 -6.23 -10.60
CA ALA A 140 9.05 -6.00 -10.74
C ALA A 140 9.36 -4.96 -11.82
N ARG A 141 10.48 -4.28 -11.66
CA ARG A 141 11.02 -3.35 -12.65
C ARG A 141 12.52 -3.58 -12.80
N LEU A 142 13.04 -3.25 -13.98
CA LEU A 142 14.47 -3.18 -14.22
C LEU A 142 14.96 -1.80 -13.81
N VAL A 143 15.98 -1.78 -12.96
CA VAL A 143 16.71 -0.57 -12.56
C VAL A 143 18.14 -0.74 -13.02
N ARG A 144 18.71 0.31 -13.59
CA ARG A 144 20.10 0.30 -14.00
C ARG A 144 20.99 0.64 -12.79
N ASP A 145 21.85 -0.29 -12.42
CA ASP A 145 22.86 -0.15 -11.38
C ASP A 145 24.25 -0.24 -12.01
N GLY A 146 24.86 0.93 -12.25
CA GLY A 146 26.09 1.06 -13.01
C GLY A 146 25.98 0.49 -14.43
N ALA A 147 26.70 -0.62 -14.66
CA ALA A 147 26.73 -1.33 -15.95
C ALA A 147 25.67 -2.43 -16.07
N TRP A 148 24.92 -2.72 -14.99
CA TRP A 148 24.02 -3.86 -14.91
C TRP A 148 22.56 -3.41 -14.88
N ASP A 149 21.68 -4.19 -15.51
CA ASP A 149 20.24 -4.08 -15.31
C ASP A 149 19.84 -5.07 -14.21
N VAL A 150 19.44 -4.54 -13.06
CA VAL A 150 19.03 -5.32 -11.89
C VAL A 150 17.52 -5.30 -11.79
N GLU A 151 16.93 -6.48 -11.63
CA GLU A 151 15.51 -6.60 -11.35
C GLU A 151 15.22 -6.32 -9.88
N THR A 152 14.37 -5.35 -9.62
CA THR A 152 13.98 -4.95 -8.26
C THR A 152 12.47 -5.07 -8.07
N SER A 153 12.06 -5.37 -6.84
CA SER A 153 10.65 -5.36 -6.48
C SER A 153 10.15 -3.92 -6.35
N HIS A 154 9.00 -3.63 -6.96
CA HIS A 154 8.29 -2.37 -6.82
C HIS A 154 7.20 -2.53 -5.76
N GLU A 155 7.58 -2.48 -4.49
CA GLU A 155 6.75 -2.88 -3.37
C GLU A 155 5.47 -2.02 -3.20
N SER A 156 5.57 -0.73 -3.54
CA SER A 156 4.46 0.24 -3.56
C SER A 156 3.25 -0.23 -4.38
N THR A 157 3.45 -1.15 -5.32
CA THR A 157 2.36 -1.77 -6.08
C THR A 157 1.41 -2.61 -5.22
N THR A 158 1.84 -2.98 -4.01
CA THR A 158 1.03 -3.69 -3.01
C THR A 158 0.27 -2.77 -2.06
N ASP A 159 0.49 -1.46 -2.12
CA ASP A 159 -0.20 -0.50 -1.27
C ASP A 159 -1.72 -0.58 -1.50
N LEU A 160 -2.47 -0.70 -0.41
CA LEU A 160 -3.92 -0.57 -0.49
C LEU A 160 -4.29 0.85 -0.94
N PRO A 161 -5.45 1.04 -1.60
CA PRO A 161 -5.92 2.35 -1.99
C PRO A 161 -5.87 3.34 -0.82
N LEU A 162 -5.35 4.55 -1.06
CA LEU A 162 -5.23 5.56 -0.01
C LEU A 162 -6.58 5.84 0.70
N GLU A 163 -7.69 5.67 -0.02
CA GLU A 163 -9.07 5.75 0.49
C GLU A 163 -9.39 4.76 1.62
N VAL A 164 -8.79 3.57 1.67
CA VAL A 164 -9.12 2.55 2.69
C VAL A 164 -8.17 2.54 3.87
N GLN A 165 -7.06 3.28 3.78
CA GLN A 165 -6.02 3.30 4.82
C GLN A 165 -6.57 3.69 6.19
N ASP A 166 -7.53 4.62 6.23
CA ASP A 166 -8.15 5.10 7.45
C ASP A 166 -9.09 4.07 8.08
N ALA A 167 -9.88 3.36 7.27
CA ALA A 167 -10.74 2.29 7.76
C ALA A 167 -9.94 1.15 8.39
N PHE A 168 -8.86 0.71 7.73
CA PHE A 168 -7.98 -0.33 8.27
C PHE A 168 -7.31 0.11 9.56
N GLU A 169 -6.90 1.37 9.63
CA GLU A 169 -6.29 1.93 10.82
C GLU A 169 -7.30 2.08 11.99
N GLN A 170 -8.57 2.44 11.73
CA GLN A 170 -9.63 2.42 12.74
C GLN A 170 -9.84 1.02 13.30
N ILE A 171 -9.89 0.01 12.44
CA ILE A 171 -10.03 -1.41 12.83
C ILE A 171 -8.83 -1.85 13.68
N ASN A 172 -7.62 -1.44 13.29
CA ASN A 172 -6.39 -1.70 14.03
C ASN A 172 -6.41 -1.11 15.43
N ARG A 173 -6.85 0.14 15.59
CA ARG A 173 -6.94 0.78 16.93
C ARG A 173 -8.04 0.22 17.80
N ALA A 174 -9.15 -0.21 17.19
CA ALA A 174 -10.24 -0.83 17.93
C ALA A 174 -9.85 -2.21 18.52
N ALA A 175 -8.74 -2.80 18.09
CA ALA A 175 -8.25 -4.07 18.60
C ALA A 175 -7.66 -3.93 20.01
N LYS A 176 -8.47 -4.25 21.03
CA LYS A 176 -8.05 -4.25 22.44
C LYS A 176 -6.96 -5.29 22.76
N LEU A 177 -7.04 -6.46 22.12
CA LEU A 177 -6.08 -7.55 22.26
C LEU A 177 -5.74 -8.07 20.86
N VAL A 178 -4.46 -8.01 20.51
CA VAL A 178 -3.97 -8.50 19.23
C VAL A 178 -3.40 -9.90 19.43
N ARG A 179 -4.09 -10.89 18.87
CA ARG A 179 -3.68 -12.30 18.99
C ARG A 179 -2.46 -12.57 18.12
N TYR A 180 -1.45 -13.22 18.71
CA TYR A 180 -0.33 -13.81 17.98
C TYR A 180 -0.81 -14.99 17.13
N ASP A 181 -0.43 -15.02 15.85
CA ASP A 181 -0.80 -16.10 14.93
C ASP A 181 0.30 -16.31 13.87
N PRO A 182 1.14 -17.35 14.00
CA PRO A 182 2.23 -17.62 13.08
C PRO A 182 1.79 -18.32 11.80
N TYR A 183 0.54 -18.79 11.73
CA TYR A 183 0.10 -19.70 10.69
C TYR A 183 -0.63 -19.02 9.54
N ALA A 184 -1.15 -17.80 9.73
CA ALA A 184 -1.97 -17.13 8.73
C ALA A 184 -1.22 -16.89 7.42
N VAL A 185 0.08 -16.55 7.51
CA VAL A 185 0.95 -16.26 6.36
C VAL A 185 0.97 -17.46 5.41
N GLU A 186 1.37 -18.64 5.87
CA GLU A 186 1.44 -19.83 5.02
C GLU A 186 0.07 -20.34 4.56
N ARG A 187 -0.97 -20.12 5.37
CA ARG A 187 -2.33 -20.54 5.03
C ARG A 187 -2.91 -19.72 3.89
N VAL A 188 -2.69 -18.41 3.90
CA VAL A 188 -3.33 -17.46 2.98
C VAL A 188 -2.46 -17.16 1.78
N LEU A 189 -1.15 -17.01 1.98
CA LEU A 189 -0.20 -16.59 0.96
C LEU A 189 0.53 -17.75 0.33
N ARG A 190 0.86 -17.58 -0.95
CA ARG A 190 1.71 -18.52 -1.67
C ARG A 190 3.16 -18.38 -1.22
N ARG A 191 3.80 -19.50 -0.86
CA ARG A 191 5.24 -19.57 -0.63
C ARG A 191 5.97 -19.50 -1.97
N ALA A 192 6.98 -18.65 -2.05
CA ALA A 192 7.88 -18.52 -3.18
C ALA A 192 9.25 -19.13 -2.86
N PRO A 193 10.01 -19.51 -3.91
CA PRO A 193 11.43 -19.79 -3.74
C PRO A 193 12.18 -18.49 -3.39
N ASP A 194 13.32 -18.65 -2.75
CA ASP A 194 14.15 -17.59 -2.17
C ASP A 194 14.53 -16.51 -3.20
N ASP A 195 14.84 -16.93 -4.44
CA ASP A 195 15.28 -16.08 -5.55
C ASP A 195 14.15 -15.32 -6.26
N ARG A 196 12.88 -15.55 -5.88
CA ARG A 196 11.77 -14.92 -6.57
C ARG A 196 11.56 -13.47 -6.14
N ILE A 197 11.76 -12.55 -7.10
CA ILE A 197 11.43 -11.13 -6.92
C ILE A 197 10.03 -10.80 -7.46
N ARG A 198 9.64 -11.42 -8.58
CA ARG A 198 8.38 -11.12 -9.28
C ARG A 198 7.15 -11.70 -8.59
N ALA A 199 6.15 -10.87 -8.34
CA ALA A 199 4.81 -11.34 -7.99
C ALA A 199 4.20 -12.30 -9.04
N TYR A 200 3.30 -13.16 -8.58
CA TYR A 200 2.62 -14.13 -9.43
C TYR A 200 1.64 -13.48 -10.43
N ALA A 201 1.26 -14.25 -11.44
CA ALA A 201 0.36 -13.82 -12.51
C ALA A 201 -1.01 -13.31 -11.98
N SER A 202 -1.52 -13.89 -10.89
CA SER A 202 -2.75 -13.43 -10.24
C SER A 202 -2.67 -11.97 -9.78
N PHE A 203 -1.48 -11.49 -9.44
CA PHE A 203 -1.21 -10.10 -9.04
C PHE A 203 -0.89 -9.22 -10.25
N THR A 204 -0.03 -9.69 -11.17
CA THR A 204 0.53 -8.85 -12.25
C THR A 204 -0.36 -8.76 -13.49
N LEU A 205 -1.14 -9.79 -13.83
CA LEU A 205 -1.95 -9.81 -15.06
C LEU A 205 -3.05 -8.73 -15.08
N PRO A 206 -3.83 -8.48 -14.00
CA PRO A 206 -4.80 -7.39 -13.99
C PRO A 206 -4.16 -6.04 -14.33
N ARG A 207 -2.97 -5.78 -13.78
CA ARG A 207 -2.20 -4.56 -13.99
C ARG A 207 -1.69 -4.44 -15.44
N ARG A 208 -1.17 -5.54 -16.00
CA ARG A 208 -0.76 -5.59 -17.42
C ARG A 208 -1.94 -5.35 -18.35
N ARG A 209 -3.11 -5.93 -18.05
CA ARG A 209 -4.35 -5.71 -18.81
C ARG A 209 -4.78 -4.25 -18.74
N ALA A 210 -4.82 -3.65 -17.55
CA ALA A 210 -5.17 -2.25 -17.37
C ALA A 210 -4.23 -1.31 -18.16
N ARG A 211 -2.92 -1.55 -18.07
CA ARG A 211 -1.87 -0.78 -18.77
C ARG A 211 -1.84 -0.98 -20.29
N ALA A 212 -2.45 -2.05 -20.82
CA ALA A 212 -2.52 -2.29 -22.27
C ALA A 212 -3.42 -1.28 -23.01
N ASN A 213 -4.26 -0.53 -22.29
CA ASN A 213 -4.92 0.66 -22.84
C ASN A 213 -4.14 1.93 -22.44
N PRO A 214 -3.50 2.64 -23.39
CA PRO A 214 -2.72 3.84 -23.11
C PRO A 214 -3.48 4.96 -22.39
N ARG A 215 -4.82 5.02 -22.53
CA ARG A 215 -5.65 6.03 -21.85
C ARG A 215 -5.72 5.84 -20.33
N ASN A 216 -5.39 4.63 -19.86
CA ASN A 216 -5.33 4.35 -18.43
C ASN A 216 -4.02 4.84 -17.80
N LEU A 217 -2.96 5.02 -18.60
CA LEU A 217 -1.64 5.36 -18.08
C LEU A 217 -1.60 6.80 -17.57
N VAL A 218 -1.11 6.97 -16.34
CA VAL A 218 -0.82 8.29 -15.76
C VAL A 218 0.37 8.90 -16.49
N ASN A 219 0.24 10.15 -16.97
CA ASN A 219 1.27 10.85 -17.77
C ASN A 219 1.80 10.02 -18.96
N GLY A 220 0.92 9.21 -19.58
CA GLY A 220 1.30 8.31 -20.68
C GLY A 220 2.31 7.23 -20.26
N GLY A 221 2.42 6.92 -18.97
CA GLY A 221 3.35 5.94 -18.39
C GLY A 221 4.71 6.54 -18.02
N ARG A 222 4.94 7.83 -18.25
CA ARG A 222 6.17 8.52 -17.86
C ARG A 222 6.12 8.94 -16.39
N PRO A 223 7.28 9.06 -15.71
CA PRO A 223 7.33 9.57 -14.35
C PRO A 223 6.63 10.92 -14.20
N ILE A 224 5.86 11.09 -13.13
CA ILE A 224 5.21 12.37 -12.78
C ILE A 224 6.11 13.25 -11.93
N ALA A 225 7.14 12.68 -11.32
CA ALA A 225 8.10 13.35 -10.46
C ALA A 225 9.46 12.65 -10.63
N ARG A 226 10.50 13.45 -10.83
CA ARG A 226 11.88 12.95 -11.01
C ARG A 226 12.90 13.93 -10.47
N PHE A 227 14.08 13.42 -10.11
CA PHE A 227 15.24 14.24 -9.78
C PHE A 227 16.00 14.59 -11.06
N ALA A 228 16.25 15.87 -11.30
CA ALA A 228 17.03 16.29 -12.46
C ALA A 228 18.52 15.99 -12.32
N ARG A 229 19.00 15.74 -11.08
CA ARG A 229 20.37 15.37 -10.75
C ARG A 229 20.35 14.30 -9.66
N THR A 230 21.08 13.21 -9.89
CA THR A 230 21.26 12.13 -8.90
C THR A 230 21.87 12.68 -7.61
N GLY A 231 21.34 12.27 -6.45
CA GLY A 231 21.84 12.71 -5.15
C GLY A 231 21.57 14.17 -4.79
N ASP A 232 20.77 14.90 -5.58
CA ASP A 232 20.38 16.28 -5.27
C ASP A 232 18.86 16.39 -5.01
N PRO A 233 18.44 16.46 -3.73
CA PRO A 233 17.01 16.52 -3.38
C PRO A 233 16.33 17.80 -3.89
N GLU A 234 17.07 18.90 -4.09
CA GLU A 234 16.53 20.18 -4.57
C GLU A 234 16.27 20.17 -6.09
N SER A 235 16.79 19.16 -6.78
CA SER A 235 16.58 18.93 -8.21
C SER A 235 15.24 18.28 -8.53
N LEU A 236 14.42 17.90 -7.53
CA LEU A 236 13.10 17.31 -7.73
C LEU A 236 12.21 18.22 -8.60
N ARG A 237 11.63 17.65 -9.66
CA ARG A 237 10.66 18.31 -10.55
C ARG A 237 9.46 17.43 -10.79
N PHE A 238 8.27 18.04 -10.75
CA PHE A 238 7.04 17.38 -11.17
C PHE A 238 6.71 17.70 -12.62
N ALA A 239 6.06 16.77 -13.31
CA ALA A 239 5.39 17.04 -14.56
C ALA A 239 4.20 17.98 -14.29
N ARG A 240 4.03 18.99 -15.15
CA ARG A 240 3.03 20.05 -14.97
C ARG A 240 1.64 19.48 -14.67
N GLY A 241 1.04 19.95 -13.58
CA GLY A 241 -0.29 19.57 -13.14
C GLY A 241 -0.31 18.36 -12.21
N PHE A 242 0.78 17.60 -12.11
CA PHE A 242 0.89 16.50 -11.16
C PHE A 242 1.41 16.94 -9.80
N GLU A 243 1.88 18.18 -9.62
CA GLU A 243 2.27 18.68 -8.29
C GLU A 243 1.13 18.53 -7.27
N PRO A 244 1.42 18.21 -5.99
CA PRO A 244 0.43 18.27 -4.92
C PRO A 244 -0.21 19.67 -4.85
N ASP A 245 -1.54 19.72 -4.76
CA ASP A 245 -2.28 20.96 -4.59
C ASP A 245 -2.52 21.22 -3.09
N PHE A 246 -1.54 21.83 -2.43
CA PHE A 246 -1.64 22.15 -1.00
C PHE A 246 -2.70 23.20 -0.67
N ALA A 247 -3.16 23.98 -1.65
CA ALA A 247 -4.13 25.05 -1.43
C ALA A 247 -5.58 24.55 -1.54
N ARG A 248 -5.87 23.67 -2.51
CA ARG A 248 -7.24 23.23 -2.83
C ARG A 248 -7.40 21.72 -2.96
N GLY A 249 -6.32 20.96 -2.80
CA GLY A 249 -6.28 19.52 -2.97
C GLY A 249 -6.24 18.73 -1.66
N VAL A 250 -6.11 19.38 -0.50
CA VAL A 250 -6.18 18.68 0.80
C VAL A 250 -7.60 18.16 0.99
N LEU A 251 -7.78 16.85 0.90
CA LEU A 251 -9.08 16.20 1.05
C LEU A 251 -9.38 15.93 2.51
N GLU A 252 -8.42 15.30 3.18
CA GLU A 252 -8.63 14.67 4.47
C GLU A 252 -7.37 14.70 5.31
N GLN A 253 -7.60 14.65 6.62
CA GLN A 253 -6.59 14.44 7.62
C GLN A 253 -7.06 13.36 8.58
N SER A 254 -6.15 12.48 8.95
CA SER A 254 -6.35 11.54 10.04
C SER A 254 -5.05 11.34 10.78
N ASP A 255 -5.14 10.97 12.05
CA ASP A 255 -3.96 10.72 12.87
C ASP A 255 -3.75 9.22 13.00
N LEU A 256 -2.52 8.77 13.25
CA LEU A 256 -2.17 7.45 13.75
C LEU A 256 -1.09 7.48 14.82
N HIS A 257 -0.90 6.38 15.52
CA HIS A 257 0.15 6.26 16.53
C HIS A 257 1.25 5.33 16.04
N SER A 258 2.51 5.73 16.23
CA SER A 258 3.68 4.90 15.94
C SER A 258 4.75 5.12 17.00
N SER A 259 5.21 4.02 17.60
CA SER A 259 6.35 4.02 18.51
C SER A 259 7.66 4.35 17.79
N LEU A 260 7.81 3.93 16.52
CA LEU A 260 8.97 4.22 15.67
C LEU A 260 9.13 5.72 15.43
N TYR A 261 8.02 6.45 15.29
CA TYR A 261 8.02 7.90 15.05
C TYR A 261 7.73 8.72 16.31
N GLY A 262 7.88 8.13 17.50
CA GLY A 262 7.79 8.87 18.76
C GLY A 262 6.40 9.38 19.15
N GLY A 263 5.33 8.82 18.59
CA GLY A 263 3.96 9.13 19.00
C GLY A 263 2.98 9.32 17.84
N THR A 264 2.22 10.41 17.89
CA THR A 264 1.19 10.72 16.89
C THR A 264 1.83 11.14 15.56
N VAL A 265 1.37 10.51 14.49
CA VAL A 265 1.69 10.84 13.10
C VAL A 265 0.41 11.25 12.40
N CYS A 266 0.36 12.47 11.90
CA CYS A 266 -0.74 12.98 11.09
C CYS A 266 -0.56 12.52 9.63
N ARG A 267 -1.67 12.16 8.99
CA ARG A 267 -1.75 11.78 7.59
C ARG A 267 -2.58 12.80 6.85
N PHE A 268 -2.14 13.16 5.65
CA PHE A 268 -2.82 14.14 4.81
C PHE A 268 -2.98 13.55 3.41
N ARG A 269 -4.23 13.34 3.00
CA ARG A 269 -4.55 12.89 1.65
C ARG A 269 -4.76 14.10 0.76
N ILE A 270 -3.90 14.26 -0.23
CA ILE A 270 -3.81 15.49 -1.04
C ILE A 270 -3.85 15.13 -2.51
N LEU A 271 -4.73 15.76 -3.27
CA LEU A 271 -4.78 15.60 -4.72
C LEU A 271 -3.67 16.38 -5.42
N SER A 272 -3.27 15.91 -6.60
CA SER A 272 -2.55 16.76 -7.54
C SER A 272 -3.43 17.90 -8.06
N ARG A 273 -2.79 18.94 -8.62
CA ARG A 273 -3.47 20.06 -9.28
C ARG A 273 -4.43 19.63 -10.40
N ASN A 274 -4.06 18.60 -11.16
CA ASN A 274 -4.92 18.03 -12.22
C ASN A 274 -5.91 16.97 -11.70
N ARG A 275 -5.88 16.63 -10.40
CA ARG A 275 -6.75 15.66 -9.72
C ARG A 275 -6.71 14.23 -10.27
N LEU A 276 -5.68 13.88 -11.05
CA LEU A 276 -5.50 12.54 -11.61
C LEU A 276 -4.79 11.58 -10.65
N ILE A 277 -4.14 12.11 -9.62
CA ILE A 277 -3.44 11.34 -8.60
C ILE A 277 -3.72 11.92 -7.22
N GLN A 278 -3.40 11.12 -6.21
CA GLN A 278 -3.47 11.45 -4.80
C GLN A 278 -2.15 11.07 -4.13
N TYR A 279 -1.75 11.90 -3.18
CA TYR A 279 -0.61 11.78 -2.32
C TYR A 279 -1.08 11.49 -0.89
N LEU A 280 -0.29 10.71 -0.15
CA LEU A 280 -0.42 10.62 1.29
C LEU A 280 0.85 11.17 1.93
N PHE A 281 0.74 12.36 2.50
CA PHE A 281 1.81 12.95 3.30
C PHE A 281 1.67 12.48 4.73
N MET A 282 2.79 12.08 5.32
CA MET A 282 2.90 11.69 6.72
C MET A 282 3.68 12.77 7.44
N ALA A 283 3.20 13.19 8.61
CA ALA A 283 3.87 14.18 9.45
C ALA A 283 3.92 13.65 10.87
N GLY A 284 5.11 13.28 11.34
CA GLY A 284 5.38 12.99 12.73
C GLY A 284 5.96 14.21 13.47
N PRO A 285 6.37 14.03 14.74
CA PRO A 285 6.98 15.09 15.53
C PRO A 285 8.25 15.69 14.89
N HIS A 286 9.06 14.84 14.25
CA HIS A 286 10.35 15.23 13.65
C HIS A 286 10.33 15.12 12.13
N HIS A 287 9.68 14.09 11.58
CA HIS A 287 9.74 13.76 10.15
C HIS A 287 8.50 14.20 9.38
N VAL A 288 8.70 14.53 8.10
CA VAL A 288 7.63 14.56 7.11
C VAL A 288 8.09 13.81 5.87
N TRP A 289 7.29 12.87 5.39
CA TRP A 289 7.58 12.09 4.20
C TRP A 289 6.33 11.85 3.35
N ILE A 290 6.53 11.30 2.16
CA ILE A 290 5.47 11.03 1.18
C ILE A 290 5.42 9.52 0.97
N ILE A 291 4.23 8.95 1.07
CA ILE A 291 3.96 7.58 0.62
C ILE A 291 3.77 7.58 -0.91
N PRO A 292 4.21 6.54 -1.64
CA PRO A 292 4.05 6.44 -3.08
C PRO A 292 2.65 6.90 -3.57
N PRO A 293 2.60 7.86 -4.52
CA PRO A 293 1.33 8.41 -4.98
C PRO A 293 0.52 7.36 -5.73
N GLN A 294 -0.80 7.53 -5.71
CA GLN A 294 -1.72 6.61 -6.37
C GLN A 294 -2.61 7.33 -7.37
N ALA A 295 -2.96 6.66 -8.46
CA ALA A 295 -3.91 7.19 -9.43
C ALA A 295 -5.31 7.30 -8.81
N THR A 296 -6.22 8.08 -9.41
CA THR A 296 -7.63 8.13 -9.00
C THR A 296 -8.54 7.13 -9.75
N THR A 297 -7.95 6.12 -10.41
CA THR A 297 -8.65 5.11 -11.22
C THR A 297 -9.43 4.10 -10.38
N THR A 298 -10.67 3.76 -10.71
CA THR A 298 -11.51 2.96 -9.79
C THR A 298 -11.30 1.44 -9.85
N GLU A 299 -10.55 0.91 -10.81
CA GLU A 299 -10.35 -0.54 -10.94
C GLU A 299 -9.35 -1.07 -9.89
N LEU A 300 -9.80 -2.06 -9.12
CA LEU A 300 -9.00 -2.79 -8.14
C LEU A 300 -8.85 -4.26 -8.56
N SER A 301 -7.70 -4.85 -8.26
CA SER A 301 -7.44 -6.28 -8.49
C SER A 301 -8.09 -7.17 -7.43
N SER A 302 -7.98 -8.49 -7.58
CA SER A 302 -8.38 -9.45 -6.54
C SER A 302 -7.57 -9.35 -5.24
N PHE A 303 -6.50 -8.55 -5.22
CA PHE A 303 -5.75 -8.20 -4.02
C PHE A 303 -6.29 -6.93 -3.35
N GLY A 304 -7.30 -6.28 -3.93
CA GLY A 304 -7.85 -5.03 -3.42
C GLY A 304 -6.90 -3.84 -3.60
N VAL A 305 -5.91 -3.94 -4.48
CA VAL A 305 -4.96 -2.86 -4.84
C VAL A 305 -5.26 -2.33 -6.23
N ARG A 306 -4.89 -1.08 -6.51
CA ARG A 306 -5.08 -0.43 -7.82
C ARG A 306 -4.36 -1.19 -8.93
N THR A 307 -4.94 -1.20 -10.14
CA THR A 307 -4.31 -1.83 -11.30
C THR A 307 -3.44 -0.89 -12.14
N ILE A 308 -3.52 0.42 -11.86
CA ILE A 308 -2.73 1.47 -12.51
C ILE A 308 -1.79 2.12 -11.50
N ASP A 309 -0.53 2.21 -11.92
CA ASP A 309 0.56 2.81 -11.16
C ASP A 309 0.77 4.28 -11.47
N VAL A 310 1.46 4.94 -10.54
CA VAL A 310 2.03 6.26 -10.74
C VAL A 310 3.54 6.12 -10.68
N ALA A 311 4.21 6.37 -11.80
CA ALA A 311 5.66 6.34 -11.84
C ALA A 311 6.25 7.59 -11.17
N VAL A 312 7.13 7.40 -10.20
CA VAL A 312 7.95 8.43 -9.55
C VAL A 312 9.34 7.85 -9.30
N ASP A 313 10.34 8.71 -9.11
CA ASP A 313 11.62 8.27 -8.54
C ASP A 313 11.41 7.90 -7.07
N ASP A 314 11.94 6.74 -6.64
CA ASP A 314 11.72 6.19 -5.30
C ASP A 314 12.27 7.08 -4.18
N ASP A 315 13.33 7.83 -4.46
CA ASP A 315 13.92 8.77 -3.50
C ASP A 315 12.92 9.89 -3.09
N LEU A 316 11.80 10.07 -3.82
CA LEU A 316 10.71 10.95 -3.39
C LEU A 316 9.96 10.41 -2.16
N CYS A 317 9.97 9.08 -1.98
CA CYS A 317 9.09 8.36 -1.07
C CYS A 317 9.84 7.68 0.08
N VAL A 318 11.06 8.11 0.38
CA VAL A 318 11.86 7.60 1.52
C VAL A 318 11.12 7.90 2.83
N PRO A 319 10.83 6.90 3.68
CA PRO A 319 10.27 7.12 5.01
C PRO A 319 11.21 7.90 5.92
N GLY A 320 10.69 8.49 7.00
CA GLY A 320 11.54 9.27 7.93
C GLY A 320 12.62 8.44 8.62
N TRP A 321 12.36 7.15 8.85
CA TRP A 321 13.33 6.17 9.33
C TRP A 321 13.44 5.04 8.31
N GLU A 322 14.61 4.85 7.71
CA GLU A 322 14.78 3.85 6.68
C GLU A 322 16.08 3.04 6.83
N TYR A 323 16.09 1.84 6.26
CA TYR A 323 17.21 0.91 6.32
C TYR A 323 18.53 1.54 5.85
N HIS A 324 19.56 1.41 6.68
CA HIS A 324 20.91 1.92 6.42
C HIS A 324 21.95 1.07 7.16
N GLY A 325 23.06 0.75 6.49
CA GLY A 325 24.24 0.14 7.12
C GLY A 325 24.04 -1.27 7.68
N GLY A 326 22.98 -1.99 7.30
CA GLY A 326 22.74 -3.38 7.73
C GLY A 326 23.75 -4.39 7.15
N SER A 327 23.80 -5.59 7.72
CA SER A 327 24.67 -6.71 7.29
C SER A 327 24.53 -7.07 5.81
N ASP A 328 23.41 -6.68 5.21
CA ASP A 328 23.03 -7.02 3.84
C ASP A 328 23.41 -5.91 2.85
N GLY A 329 24.01 -4.80 3.32
CA GLY A 329 24.63 -3.75 2.51
C GLY A 329 23.66 -2.89 1.69
N LEU A 330 22.35 -2.96 1.93
CA LEU A 330 21.34 -2.19 1.20
C LEU A 330 21.02 -0.87 1.90
N ASP A 331 21.64 0.20 1.44
CA ASP A 331 21.31 1.57 1.82
C ASP A 331 20.12 2.08 1.00
N GLN A 332 19.02 2.39 1.69
CA GLN A 332 17.80 2.92 1.06
C GLN A 332 17.64 4.43 1.22
N ILE A 333 18.54 5.07 1.96
CA ILE A 333 18.66 6.53 2.02
C ILE A 333 19.69 6.97 0.97
N PRO A 334 19.40 8.00 0.15
CA PRO A 334 20.36 8.52 -0.81
C PRO A 334 21.72 8.83 -0.18
N ALA A 335 22.79 8.47 -0.90
CA ALA A 335 24.16 8.54 -0.40
C ALA A 335 24.52 9.93 0.16
N GLY A 336 25.11 9.96 1.35
CA GLY A 336 25.49 11.20 2.05
C GLY A 336 24.36 11.89 2.83
N PHE A 337 23.16 11.28 2.90
CA PHE A 337 22.01 11.85 3.62
C PHE A 337 21.52 11.02 4.82
N ALA A 338 22.13 9.88 5.11
CA ALA A 338 21.83 9.15 6.33
C ALA A 338 22.24 9.98 7.55
N GLY A 339 21.28 10.23 8.44
CA GLY A 339 21.49 10.90 9.71
C GLY A 339 21.82 9.93 10.85
N GLU A 340 21.34 10.25 12.05
CA GLU A 340 21.56 9.42 13.24
C GLU A 340 20.90 8.04 13.08
N ILE A 341 21.54 7.01 13.65
CA ILE A 341 20.96 5.68 13.74
C ILE A 341 19.78 5.69 14.72
N HIS A 342 18.70 4.99 14.39
CA HIS A 342 17.52 4.94 15.24
C HIS A 342 17.85 4.24 16.58
N PRO A 343 17.50 4.83 17.73
CA PRO A 343 17.95 4.37 19.04
C PRO A 343 17.42 3.00 19.47
N ARG A 344 16.38 2.48 18.81
CA ARG A 344 15.78 1.16 19.11
C ARG A 344 15.83 0.17 17.95
N ASP A 345 16.32 0.61 16.80
CA ASP A 345 16.41 -0.23 15.59
C ASP A 345 17.71 0.16 14.85
N PRO A 346 18.84 -0.50 15.17
CA PRO A 346 20.13 -0.13 14.63
C PRO A 346 20.26 -0.39 13.12
N SER A 347 19.28 -1.07 12.51
CA SER A 347 19.23 -1.27 11.05
C SER A 347 18.71 -0.04 10.30
N ARG A 348 18.28 1.02 11.00
CA ARG A 348 17.65 2.22 10.42
C ARG A 348 18.40 3.49 10.76
N ALA A 349 18.40 4.44 9.84
CA ALA A 349 18.91 5.79 10.03
C ALA A 349 17.86 6.86 9.73
N ASP A 350 18.08 8.06 10.26
CA ASP A 350 17.25 9.23 10.02
C ASP A 350 17.39 9.73 8.58
N ALA A 351 16.30 9.74 7.82
CA ALA A 351 16.28 10.27 6.46
C ALA A 351 15.96 11.78 6.39
N SER A 352 15.78 12.45 7.53
CA SER A 352 15.48 13.89 7.59
C SER A 352 16.47 14.78 6.81
N PRO A 353 17.79 14.51 6.74
CA PRO A 353 18.71 15.34 5.93
C PRO A 353 18.35 15.37 4.44
N TRP A 354 17.81 14.27 3.91
CA TRP A 354 17.27 14.20 2.55
C TRP A 354 15.90 14.89 2.46
N LEU A 355 14.97 14.47 3.32
CA LEU A 355 13.56 14.87 3.25
C LEU A 355 13.35 16.37 3.42
N GLU A 356 14.07 17.01 4.34
CA GLU A 356 13.95 18.45 4.60
C GLU A 356 14.50 19.32 3.47
N ARG A 357 15.25 18.73 2.53
CA ARG A 357 15.73 19.42 1.33
C ARG A 357 14.79 19.30 0.14
N LEU A 358 13.86 18.34 0.15
CA LEU A 358 12.87 18.20 -0.91
C LEU A 358 11.97 19.44 -0.99
N PRO A 359 11.88 20.12 -2.17
CA PRO A 359 11.06 21.32 -2.35
C PRO A 359 9.59 21.09 -1.97
N VAL A 360 9.08 19.89 -2.22
CA VAL A 360 7.69 19.50 -1.92
C VAL A 360 7.43 19.37 -0.41
N ILE A 361 8.37 18.82 0.36
CA ILE A 361 8.26 18.73 1.83
C ILE A 361 8.32 20.12 2.45
N ARG A 362 9.27 20.96 2.02
CA ARG A 362 9.36 22.38 2.44
C ARG A 362 8.07 23.13 2.15
N ALA A 363 7.49 22.95 0.96
CA ALA A 363 6.23 23.56 0.58
C ALA A 363 5.07 23.06 1.44
N PHE A 364 4.95 21.75 1.67
CA PHE A 364 3.94 21.16 2.55
C PHE A 364 4.02 21.72 3.98
N ARG A 365 5.22 21.75 4.59
CA ARG A 365 5.44 22.33 5.92
C ARG A 365 4.96 23.78 5.99
N ARG A 366 5.31 24.60 4.99
CA ARG A 366 4.94 26.03 4.96
C ARG A 366 3.46 26.30 4.73
N THR A 367 2.77 25.43 3.99
CA THR A 367 1.39 25.70 3.52
C THR A 367 0.33 24.93 4.28
N VAL A 368 0.61 23.69 4.69
CA VAL A 368 -0.35 22.81 5.35
C VAL A 368 -0.11 22.76 6.87
N LEU A 369 1.16 22.74 7.31
CA LEU A 369 1.50 22.63 8.73
C LEU A 369 1.64 23.98 9.44
N ARG A 370 1.94 25.07 8.73
CA ARG A 370 2.13 26.40 9.32
C ARG A 370 0.82 26.90 9.97
N GLY A 371 0.88 27.28 11.24
CA GLY A 371 -0.28 27.72 12.03
C GLY A 371 -0.98 26.62 12.83
N ARG A 372 -0.53 25.36 12.72
CA ARG A 372 -1.02 24.27 13.57
C ARG A 372 -0.14 24.16 14.81
N PRO A 373 -0.72 24.15 16.03
CA PRO A 373 0.09 24.06 17.24
C PRO A 373 0.88 22.75 17.25
N ARG A 374 2.19 22.83 17.52
CA ARG A 374 3.06 21.67 17.82
C ARG A 374 2.48 20.78 18.93
N ALA A 375 1.51 21.29 19.70
CA ALA A 375 0.73 20.56 20.70
C ALA A 375 -0.05 19.35 20.15
N GLN A 376 -0.28 19.23 18.83
CA GLN A 376 -0.84 18.02 18.22
C GLN A 376 0.16 16.85 18.12
N PHE A 377 1.46 17.13 18.35
CA PHE A 377 2.56 16.15 18.27
C PHE A 377 3.22 15.88 19.65
N VAL A 378 2.54 16.19 20.77
CA VAL A 378 3.14 16.00 22.11
C VAL A 378 3.41 14.52 22.34
N ALA A 379 4.68 14.16 22.37
CA ALA A 379 5.16 12.90 22.91
C ALA A 379 4.75 12.83 24.39
N HIS A 380 3.94 11.83 24.76
CA HIS A 380 3.87 11.46 26.17
C HIS A 380 5.26 11.02 26.60
N ARG A 381 5.78 11.68 27.65
CA ARG A 381 7.05 11.30 28.30
C ARG A 381 7.05 9.78 28.56
N PRO A 382 8.20 9.10 28.41
CA PRO A 382 8.28 7.69 28.76
C PRO A 382 7.91 7.54 30.23
N ILE A 383 6.93 6.69 30.52
CA ILE A 383 6.77 6.14 31.85
C ILE A 383 8.00 5.25 32.07
N CYS A 384 8.80 5.62 33.07
CA CYS A 384 9.98 4.87 33.49
C CYS A 384 9.64 3.43 33.86
#